data_AF-A0A9W7BA80-F1
#
_entry.id   AF-A0A9W7BA80-F1
#
_cell.length_a   1.000
_cell.length_b   1.000
_cell.length_c   1.000
_cell.angle_alpha   90.00
_cell.angle_beta   90.00
_cell.angle_gamma   90.00
#
_symmetry.space_group_name_H-M   'P 1'
#
loop_
_entity.id
_entity.type
_entity.pdbx_description
1 polymer ?
#
loop_
_entity_poly.entity_id
_entity_poly.type
_entity_poly.pdbx_seq_one_letter_code
_entity_poly.pdbx_strand_id
1 'polypeptide(L)'
;MGLLGDVVGCWNRFGFGRIKTKLRRLTDRQYLITNNFLVFLCSLYQCVCGVGIVVAFNHNFRSSGSSGSVEERSAGTMMYVIQAVVGGYLVIISILGISAARKVNIVWLIRYYWLSLIAIPMLFLFSVVVLDFKDVLQGWISHRWDRVEFDFLRKYFCDDDENGESTWDTKCEAPINGGLQYDTTDDWCLASYGASDCSEVREKAESRFLKLMGTFMNINGTVGIINMFLLLMSLKLVERTLTLPVIMSSMLDAINWLLLVPVAFCIMTGLFFTQHEQLQVEDAWLKNLFFAGGGSLFCLLCIGIFASREKLRGVLTFYAGCMSIVVILLGFACASSFIFAWQIGQIYGIKGDGLVGKVACSSQLYGCCCCENEGTVKDEELCPEWSRQEIIHVIEADFKLAGLVAAISCLFAIRATRACWILIHNLRDYKCVYI
;
A
#
# COMPACT_ATOMS: atom_id res chain seq x y z
N MET A 1 -15.66 -24.79 21.99
CA MET A 1 -16.99 -24.49 21.40
C MET A 1 -17.89 -23.59 22.27
N GLY A 2 -17.61 -23.34 23.56
CA GLY A 2 -18.46 -22.47 24.40
C GLY A 2 -18.40 -20.95 24.10
N LEU A 3 -17.22 -20.41 23.74
CA LEU A 3 -17.02 -18.97 23.52
C LEU A 3 -17.73 -18.39 22.28
N LEU A 4 -18.00 -19.21 21.26
CA LEU A 4 -18.78 -18.78 20.08
C LEU A 4 -20.27 -18.65 20.39
N GLY A 5 -20.80 -19.41 21.36
CA GLY A 5 -22.21 -19.33 21.78
C GLY A 5 -22.55 -18.01 22.47
N ASP A 6 -21.64 -17.51 23.32
CA ASP A 6 -21.86 -16.25 24.06
C ASP A 6 -21.74 -15.01 23.17
N VAL A 7 -20.86 -15.04 22.17
CA VAL A 7 -20.76 -13.95 21.18
C VAL A 7 -22.02 -13.88 20.32
N VAL A 8 -22.58 -15.03 19.90
CA VAL A 8 -23.83 -15.07 19.12
C VAL A 8 -25.05 -14.67 19.97
N GLY A 9 -25.07 -15.03 21.27
CA GLY A 9 -26.11 -14.59 22.21
C GLY A 9 -26.09 -13.07 22.45
N CYS A 10 -24.91 -12.46 22.52
CA CYS A 10 -24.75 -11.02 22.65
C CYS A 10 -25.13 -10.28 21.34
N TRP A 11 -24.84 -10.88 20.19
CA TRP A 11 -25.22 -10.34 18.88
C TRP A 11 -26.74 -10.27 18.68
N ASN A 12 -27.50 -11.27 19.16
CA ASN A 12 -28.96 -11.26 19.09
C ASN A 12 -29.62 -10.27 20.06
N ARG A 13 -28.93 -9.83 21.12
CA ARG A 13 -29.40 -8.75 22.02
C ARG A 13 -29.16 -7.35 21.48
N PHE A 14 -28.19 -7.17 20.59
CA PHE A 14 -28.10 -5.95 19.79
C PHE A 14 -29.31 -5.90 18.86
N GLY A 15 -30.34 -5.15 19.24
CA GLY A 15 -31.66 -5.09 18.60
C GLY A 15 -31.65 -4.70 17.11
N PHE A 16 -31.15 -5.58 16.25
CA PHE A 16 -31.06 -5.43 14.80
C PHE A 16 -32.45 -5.23 14.18
N GLY A 17 -33.50 -5.79 14.79
CA GLY A 17 -34.89 -5.55 14.37
C GLY A 17 -35.33 -4.09 14.51
N ARG A 18 -34.92 -3.39 15.58
CA ARG A 18 -35.19 -1.96 15.77
C ARG A 18 -34.33 -1.08 14.87
N ILE A 19 -33.08 -1.50 14.63
CA ILE A 19 -32.17 -0.79 13.72
C ILE A 19 -32.70 -0.89 12.28
N LYS A 20 -33.12 -2.08 11.83
CA LYS A 20 -33.69 -2.31 10.48
C LYS A 20 -34.96 -1.50 10.22
N THR A 21 -35.84 -1.36 11.21
CA THR A 21 -37.07 -0.55 11.08
C THR A 21 -36.79 0.95 11.06
N LYS A 22 -35.82 1.44 11.85
CA LYS A 22 -35.36 2.84 11.75
C LYS A 22 -34.63 3.13 10.43
N LEU A 23 -33.79 2.21 9.97
CA LEU A 23 -33.05 2.30 8.71
C LEU A 23 -34.02 2.44 7.50
N ARG A 24 -35.13 1.70 7.46
CA ARG A 24 -36.12 1.82 6.37
C ARG A 24 -36.74 3.21 6.21
N ARG A 25 -36.68 4.07 7.24
CA ARG A 25 -37.26 5.42 7.19
C ARG A 25 -36.24 6.49 6.78
N LEU A 26 -34.96 6.15 6.70
CA LEU A 26 -33.94 7.12 6.32
C LEU A 26 -33.99 7.38 4.82
N THR A 27 -33.98 8.66 4.45
CA THR A 27 -33.80 9.07 3.05
C THR A 27 -32.37 8.72 2.59
N ASP A 28 -32.16 8.45 1.30
CA ASP A 28 -30.82 8.16 0.72
C ASP A 28 -29.77 9.21 1.13
N ARG A 29 -30.22 10.46 1.32
CA ARG A 29 -29.43 11.57 1.82
C ARG A 29 -28.95 11.40 3.26
N GLN A 30 -29.82 10.97 4.16
CA GLN A 30 -29.44 10.70 5.56
C GLN A 30 -28.47 9.52 5.65
N TYR A 31 -28.64 8.51 4.80
CA TYR A 31 -27.66 7.44 4.64
C TYR A 31 -26.31 7.97 4.19
N LEU A 32 -26.28 8.82 3.15
CA LEU A 32 -25.03 9.39 2.65
C LEU A 32 -24.31 10.22 3.71
N ILE A 33 -25.04 11.01 4.52
CA ILE A 33 -24.46 11.79 5.62
C ILE A 33 -23.90 10.87 6.70
N THR A 34 -24.66 9.86 7.12
CA THR A 34 -24.23 8.91 8.17
C THR A 34 -23.00 8.12 7.72
N ASN A 35 -23.01 7.66 6.47
CA ASN A 35 -21.90 6.90 5.90
C ASN A 35 -20.64 7.75 5.78
N ASN A 36 -20.75 9.00 5.32
CA ASN A 36 -19.60 9.93 5.28
C ASN A 36 -19.09 10.31 6.68
N PHE A 37 -19.96 10.33 7.69
CA PHE A 37 -19.51 10.53 9.06
C PHE A 37 -18.67 9.34 9.57
N LEU A 38 -19.04 8.11 9.21
CA LEU A 38 -18.22 6.92 9.51
C LEU A 38 -16.88 6.95 8.76
N VAL A 39 -16.89 7.30 7.47
CA VAL A 39 -15.65 7.53 6.68
C VAL A 39 -14.77 8.57 7.39
N PHE A 40 -15.35 9.69 7.83
CA PHE A 40 -14.63 10.73 8.56
C PHE A 40 -13.92 10.19 9.81
N LEU A 41 -14.60 9.39 10.64
CA LEU A 41 -14.01 8.81 11.85
C LEU A 41 -12.88 7.82 11.53
N CYS A 42 -13.08 6.92 10.56
CA CYS A 42 -12.05 5.98 10.12
C CYS A 42 -10.81 6.71 9.56
N SER A 43 -11.03 7.74 8.75
CA SER A 43 -9.97 8.55 8.16
C SER A 43 -9.24 9.42 9.17
N LEU A 44 -9.95 9.95 10.16
CA LEU A 44 -9.35 10.69 11.27
C LEU A 44 -8.43 9.79 12.08
N TYR A 45 -8.88 8.57 12.40
CA TYR A 45 -8.02 7.56 13.04
C TYR A 45 -6.75 7.29 12.22
N GLN A 46 -6.89 7.00 10.92
CA GLN A 46 -5.73 6.74 10.05
C GLN A 46 -4.76 7.93 10.01
N CYS A 47 -5.29 9.16 9.91
CA CYS A 47 -4.49 10.38 9.90
C CYS A 47 -3.73 10.58 11.22
N VAL A 48 -4.44 10.49 12.36
CA VAL A 48 -3.85 10.67 13.70
C VAL A 48 -2.78 9.61 13.97
N CYS A 49 -3.03 8.34 13.61
CA CYS A 49 -2.05 7.27 13.75
C CYS A 49 -0.80 7.52 12.90
N GLY A 50 -0.97 7.89 11.62
CA GLY A 50 0.16 8.21 10.73
C GLY A 50 0.99 9.38 11.24
N VAL A 51 0.34 10.49 11.62
CA VAL A 51 1.01 11.68 12.18
C VAL A 51 1.70 11.34 13.50
N GLY A 52 1.02 10.62 14.40
CA GLY A 52 1.56 10.25 15.70
C GLY A 52 2.85 9.43 15.60
N ILE A 53 2.88 8.45 14.69
CA ILE A 53 4.07 7.63 14.44
C ILE A 53 5.20 8.49 13.84
N VAL A 54 4.91 9.30 12.81
CA VAL A 54 5.92 10.17 12.19
C VAL A 54 6.51 11.16 13.20
N VAL A 55 5.69 11.74 14.09
CA VAL A 55 6.15 12.64 15.15
C VAL A 55 6.99 11.88 16.19
N ALA A 56 6.56 10.69 16.61
CA ALA A 56 7.30 9.88 17.57
C ALA A 56 8.70 9.51 17.04
N PHE A 57 8.78 9.01 15.81
CA PHE A 57 10.06 8.71 15.16
C PHE A 57 10.93 9.97 15.03
N ASN A 58 10.40 11.06 14.47
CA ASN A 58 11.17 12.30 14.28
C ASN A 58 11.67 12.92 15.60
N HIS A 59 10.86 12.84 16.66
CA HIS A 59 11.26 13.31 17.98
C HIS A 59 12.46 12.51 18.50
N ASN A 60 12.41 11.19 18.38
CA ASN A 60 13.49 10.31 18.82
C ASN A 60 14.77 10.52 18.00
N PHE A 61 14.67 10.62 16.66
CA PHE A 61 15.79 10.96 15.78
C PHE A 61 16.47 12.28 16.15
N ARG A 62 15.71 13.29 16.59
CA ARG A 62 16.27 14.58 17.02
C ARG A 62 16.98 14.47 18.36
N SER A 63 16.49 13.63 19.25
CA SER A 63 17.04 13.47 20.60
C SER A 63 18.35 12.68 20.64
N SER A 64 18.56 11.72 19.72
CA SER A 64 19.74 10.86 19.72
C SER A 64 21.01 11.55 19.22
N GLY A 65 20.94 12.78 18.72
CA GLY A 65 22.11 13.53 18.22
C GLY A 65 22.83 12.89 17.02
N SER A 66 22.35 11.76 16.54
CA SER A 66 22.89 11.02 15.41
C SER A 66 22.69 11.81 14.12
N SER A 67 23.79 12.13 13.45
CA SER A 67 23.81 12.63 12.08
C SER A 67 23.60 11.51 11.06
N GLY A 68 22.76 10.50 11.38
CA GLY A 68 22.37 9.46 10.44
C GLY A 68 21.94 10.04 9.10
N SER A 69 22.22 9.32 8.02
CA SER A 69 21.96 9.79 6.66
C SER A 69 20.47 10.12 6.49
N VAL A 70 20.18 11.21 5.77
CA VAL A 70 18.79 11.68 5.53
C VAL A 70 17.94 10.59 4.85
N GLU A 71 18.61 9.73 4.08
CA GLU A 71 18.01 8.64 3.30
C GLU A 71 17.43 7.54 4.21
N GLU A 72 18.14 7.13 5.26
CA GLU A 72 17.69 6.11 6.22
C GLU A 72 16.42 6.53 6.97
N ARG A 73 16.29 7.83 7.30
CA ARG A 73 15.10 8.37 7.98
C ARG A 73 13.85 8.29 7.10
N SER A 74 14.02 8.31 5.78
CA SER A 74 12.91 8.45 4.85
C SER A 74 12.15 7.14 4.65
N ALA A 75 12.83 6.00 4.49
CA ALA A 75 12.18 4.76 4.06
C ALA A 75 11.14 4.22 5.06
N GLY A 76 11.51 4.08 6.34
CA GLY A 76 10.59 3.57 7.37
C GLY A 76 9.46 4.53 7.74
N THR A 77 9.71 5.85 7.65
CA THR A 77 8.68 6.86 7.99
C THR A 77 7.76 7.16 6.80
N MET A 78 8.20 6.94 5.56
CA MET A 78 7.44 7.27 4.35
C MET A 78 6.11 6.55 4.28
N MET A 79 6.03 5.28 4.72
CA MET A 79 4.76 4.54 4.76
C MET A 79 3.72 5.24 5.68
N TYR A 80 4.15 5.72 6.85
CA TYR A 80 3.29 6.43 7.79
C TYR A 80 2.99 7.87 7.36
N VAL A 81 3.91 8.52 6.62
CA VAL A 81 3.64 9.79 5.94
C VAL A 81 2.55 9.61 4.89
N ILE A 82 2.64 8.57 4.05
CA ILE A 82 1.62 8.22 3.07
C ILE A 82 0.29 7.95 3.78
N GLN A 83 0.30 7.19 4.89
CA GLN A 83 -0.89 6.97 5.71
C GLN A 83 -1.52 8.29 6.18
N ALA A 84 -0.71 9.20 6.72
CA ALA A 84 -1.18 10.50 7.21
C ALA A 84 -1.78 11.34 6.09
N VAL A 85 -1.13 11.39 4.92
CA VAL A 85 -1.60 12.13 3.75
C VAL A 85 -2.90 11.55 3.21
N VAL A 86 -2.99 10.23 3.05
CA VAL A 86 -4.21 9.54 2.60
C VAL A 86 -5.35 9.74 3.60
N GLY A 87 -5.07 9.60 4.90
CA GLY A 87 -6.03 9.86 5.98
C GLY A 87 -6.55 11.30 5.95
N GLY A 88 -5.65 12.28 5.86
CA GLY A 88 -6.00 13.70 5.75
C GLY A 88 -6.83 14.03 4.51
N TYR A 89 -6.44 13.48 3.35
CA TYR A 89 -7.21 13.61 2.11
C TYR A 89 -8.65 13.09 2.26
N LEU A 90 -8.83 11.93 2.90
CA LEU A 90 -10.15 11.36 3.14
C LEU A 90 -10.97 12.11 4.19
N VAL A 91 -10.33 12.71 5.19
CA VAL A 91 -10.99 13.65 6.11
C VAL A 91 -11.57 14.83 5.33
N ILE A 92 -10.81 15.41 4.40
CA ILE A 92 -11.29 16.51 3.55
C ILE A 92 -12.47 16.03 2.67
N ILE A 93 -12.34 14.88 2.02
CA ILE A 93 -13.42 14.31 1.17
C ILE A 93 -14.69 14.05 1.96
N SER A 94 -14.60 13.48 3.16
CA SER A 94 -15.77 13.18 3.99
C SER A 94 -16.49 14.45 4.45
N ILE A 95 -15.75 15.51 4.82
CA ILE A 95 -16.32 16.84 5.11
C ILE A 95 -17.04 17.40 3.88
N LEU A 96 -16.42 17.29 2.69
CA LEU A 96 -17.06 17.69 1.43
C LEU A 96 -18.33 16.89 1.15
N GLY A 97 -18.33 15.58 1.36
CA GLY A 97 -19.49 14.71 1.19
C GLY A 97 -20.64 15.06 2.12
N ILE A 98 -20.36 15.32 3.40
CA ILE A 98 -21.36 15.77 4.39
C ILE A 98 -21.92 17.14 3.99
N SER A 99 -21.05 18.09 3.60
CA SER A 99 -21.46 19.44 3.19
C SER A 99 -22.31 19.42 1.92
N ALA A 100 -21.90 18.66 0.90
CA ALA A 100 -22.62 18.49 -0.36
C ALA A 100 -24.01 17.91 -0.11
N ALA A 101 -24.09 16.85 0.71
CA ALA A 101 -25.34 16.24 1.09
C ALA A 101 -26.23 17.22 1.88
N ARG A 102 -25.70 18.01 2.83
CA ARG A 102 -26.48 18.98 3.62
C ARG A 102 -26.95 20.21 2.84
N LYS A 103 -26.21 20.67 1.86
CA LYS A 103 -26.58 21.85 1.05
C LYS A 103 -27.35 21.52 -0.23
N VAL A 104 -27.53 20.23 -0.56
CA VAL A 104 -28.16 19.76 -1.81
C VAL A 104 -27.48 20.39 -3.04
N ASN A 105 -26.16 20.55 -2.97
CA ASN A 105 -25.43 21.15 -4.08
C ASN A 105 -24.83 20.05 -4.97
N ILE A 106 -25.42 19.92 -6.16
CA ILE A 106 -25.08 18.90 -7.16
C ILE A 106 -23.60 18.99 -7.58
N VAL A 107 -23.06 20.21 -7.74
CA VAL A 107 -21.66 20.42 -8.17
C VAL A 107 -20.69 19.85 -7.13
N TRP A 108 -20.94 20.11 -5.84
CA TRP A 108 -20.13 19.55 -4.76
C TRP A 108 -20.26 18.03 -4.67
N LEU A 109 -21.44 17.48 -4.97
CA LEU A 109 -21.67 16.03 -4.96
C LEU A 109 -20.89 15.33 -6.10
N ILE A 110 -20.82 15.94 -7.28
CA ILE A 110 -20.02 15.46 -8.41
C ILE A 110 -18.53 15.51 -8.07
N ARG A 111 -18.03 16.61 -7.48
CA ARG A 111 -16.64 16.71 -7.02
C ARG A 111 -16.30 15.64 -5.98
N TYR A 112 -17.18 15.44 -5.01
CA TYR A 112 -17.05 14.39 -4.01
C TYR A 112 -16.96 12.99 -4.64
N TYR A 113 -17.81 12.70 -5.63
CA TYR A 113 -17.80 11.44 -6.37
C TYR A 113 -16.43 11.17 -7.02
N TRP A 114 -15.87 12.14 -7.74
CA TRP A 114 -14.58 11.99 -8.41
C TRP A 114 -13.40 11.88 -7.45
N LEU A 115 -13.37 12.71 -6.41
CA LEU A 115 -12.32 12.63 -5.37
C LEU A 115 -12.36 11.28 -4.63
N SER A 116 -13.55 10.77 -4.34
CA SER A 116 -13.71 9.45 -3.71
C SER A 116 -13.21 8.32 -4.62
N LEU A 117 -13.40 8.44 -5.94
CA LEU A 117 -12.85 7.48 -6.90
C LEU A 117 -11.31 7.46 -6.95
N ILE A 118 -10.65 8.60 -6.73
CA ILE A 118 -9.18 8.67 -6.57
C ILE A 118 -8.75 8.00 -5.26
N ALA A 119 -9.53 8.21 -4.20
CA ALA A 119 -9.16 7.76 -2.87
C ALA A 119 -9.22 6.22 -2.72
N ILE A 120 -10.19 5.56 -3.36
CA ILE A 120 -10.39 4.10 -3.24
C ILE A 120 -9.15 3.28 -3.62
N PRO A 121 -8.51 3.48 -4.78
CA PRO A 121 -7.29 2.77 -5.13
C PRO A 121 -6.14 3.00 -4.16
N MET A 122 -5.94 4.24 -3.70
CA MET A 122 -4.89 4.56 -2.73
C MET A 122 -5.13 3.85 -1.39
N LEU A 123 -6.38 3.82 -0.93
CA LEU A 123 -6.79 3.05 0.23
C LEU A 123 -6.60 1.56 0.05
N PHE A 124 -6.89 1.03 -1.14
CA PHE A 124 -6.71 -0.38 -1.45
C PHE A 124 -5.23 -0.77 -1.39
N LEU A 125 -4.34 -0.05 -2.10
CA LEU A 125 -2.89 -0.28 -2.03
C LEU A 125 -2.40 -0.22 -0.60
N PHE A 126 -2.72 0.87 0.10
CA PHE A 126 -2.27 1.06 1.47
C PHE A 126 -2.74 -0.06 2.39
N SER A 127 -4.01 -0.47 2.30
CA SER A 127 -4.56 -1.52 3.15
C SER A 127 -3.90 -2.87 2.89
N VAL A 128 -3.61 -3.20 1.63
CA VAL A 128 -2.93 -4.45 1.28
C VAL A 128 -1.47 -4.43 1.74
N VAL A 129 -0.74 -3.34 1.46
CA VAL A 129 0.66 -3.17 1.89
C VAL A 129 0.77 -3.33 3.41
N VAL A 130 -0.09 -2.65 4.19
CA VAL A 130 -0.10 -2.78 5.66
C VAL A 130 -0.35 -4.21 6.13
N LEU A 131 -1.19 -4.98 5.43
CA LEU A 131 -1.54 -6.33 5.84
C LEU A 131 -0.47 -7.36 5.47
N ASP A 132 0.19 -7.18 4.33
CA ASP A 132 1.06 -8.17 3.71
C ASP A 132 2.56 -7.92 4.01
N PHE A 133 2.98 -6.67 4.24
CA PHE A 133 4.40 -6.31 4.45
C PHE A 133 4.91 -6.59 5.87
N LYS A 134 4.27 -7.49 6.63
CA LYS A 134 4.70 -7.79 8.00
C LYS A 134 6.06 -8.48 8.05
N ASP A 135 6.29 -9.41 7.11
CA ASP A 135 7.53 -10.18 7.07
C ASP A 135 8.70 -9.30 6.61
N VAL A 136 8.45 -8.42 5.63
CA VAL A 136 9.42 -7.38 5.20
C VAL A 136 9.73 -6.43 6.36
N LEU A 137 8.71 -6.01 7.11
CA LEU A 137 8.91 -5.16 8.27
C LEU A 137 9.70 -5.87 9.37
N GLN A 138 9.48 -7.17 9.58
CA GLN A 138 10.25 -7.97 10.54
C GLN A 138 11.74 -7.95 10.18
N GLY A 139 12.10 -8.31 8.95
CA GLY A 139 13.50 -8.24 8.51
C GLY A 139 14.06 -6.83 8.65
N TRP A 140 13.30 -5.80 8.23
CA TRP A 140 13.72 -4.40 8.35
C TRP A 140 14.03 -3.98 9.80
N ILE A 141 13.23 -4.44 10.77
CA ILE A 141 13.40 -4.17 12.20
C ILE A 141 14.61 -4.95 12.74
N SER A 142 14.69 -6.25 12.50
CA SER A 142 15.75 -7.09 13.05
C SER A 142 17.14 -6.63 12.59
N HIS A 143 17.27 -6.18 11.33
CA HIS A 143 18.50 -5.62 10.79
C HIS A 143 18.86 -4.23 11.34
N ARG A 144 17.95 -3.51 11.98
CA ARG A 144 18.20 -2.15 12.51
C ARG A 144 18.02 -2.03 14.01
N TRP A 145 17.82 -3.15 14.70
CA TRP A 145 17.48 -3.17 16.11
C TRP A 145 18.60 -2.58 16.99
N ASP A 146 19.85 -2.73 16.56
CA ASP A 146 21.06 -2.20 17.21
C ASP A 146 21.18 -0.67 17.10
N ARG A 147 20.39 -0.01 16.24
CA ARG A 147 20.53 1.42 16.00
C ARG A 147 19.91 2.27 17.10
N VAL A 148 20.49 3.46 17.28
CA VAL A 148 20.02 4.54 18.18
C VAL A 148 18.57 4.99 17.92
N GLU A 149 18.00 4.57 16.81
CA GLU A 149 16.67 4.98 16.33
C GLU A 149 15.59 4.08 16.94
N PHE A 150 16.01 2.88 17.36
CA PHE A 150 15.23 1.92 18.11
C PHE A 150 15.45 2.04 19.62
N ASP A 151 16.27 2.98 20.12
CA ASP A 151 16.49 3.22 21.55
C ASP A 151 15.20 3.30 22.35
N PHE A 152 14.21 4.06 21.84
CA PHE A 152 12.94 4.23 22.53
C PHE A 152 12.13 2.92 22.57
N LEU A 153 12.25 2.10 21.52
CA LEU A 153 11.58 0.81 21.45
C LEU A 153 12.26 -0.17 22.39
N ARG A 154 13.60 -0.22 22.40
CA ARG A 154 14.38 -1.03 23.33
C ARG A 154 14.02 -0.69 24.78
N LYS A 155 13.98 0.60 25.14
CA LYS A 155 13.54 1.06 26.48
C LYS A 155 12.14 0.58 26.88
N TYR A 156 11.25 0.36 25.91
CA TYR A 156 9.87 -0.04 26.18
C TYR A 156 9.68 -1.57 26.17
N PHE A 157 10.45 -2.31 25.37
CA PHE A 157 10.23 -3.74 25.14
C PHE A 157 11.26 -4.65 25.80
N CYS A 158 12.47 -4.16 26.09
CA CYS A 158 13.49 -4.91 26.83
C CYS A 158 13.11 -4.95 28.32
N ASP A 159 13.16 -6.15 28.90
CA ASP A 159 12.95 -6.33 30.33
C ASP A 159 14.24 -5.93 31.09
N ASP A 160 14.10 -5.50 32.35
CA ASP A 160 15.25 -5.44 33.25
C ASP A 160 15.79 -6.86 33.50
N ASP A 161 17.10 -6.98 33.76
CA ASP A 161 17.73 -8.27 34.05
C ASP A 161 17.32 -8.83 35.42
N GLU A 162 17.82 -10.01 35.79
CA GLU A 162 17.54 -10.63 37.09
C GLU A 162 18.02 -9.78 38.29
N ASN A 163 18.97 -8.87 38.08
CA ASN A 163 19.52 -7.94 39.06
C ASN A 163 18.77 -6.59 39.09
N GLY A 164 17.80 -6.39 38.21
CA GLY A 164 17.09 -5.11 38.04
C GLY A 164 17.89 -4.05 37.28
N GLU A 165 18.96 -4.43 36.57
CA GLU A 165 19.71 -3.55 35.69
C GLU A 165 19.02 -3.46 34.33
N SER A 166 18.99 -2.25 33.76
CA SER A 166 18.29 -1.99 32.51
C SER A 166 19.07 -2.58 31.34
N THR A 167 18.48 -3.51 30.58
CA THR A 167 19.18 -4.19 29.47
C THR A 167 19.11 -3.47 28.13
N TRP A 168 18.37 -2.36 28.04
CA TRP A 168 18.00 -1.73 26.76
C TRP A 168 19.18 -1.13 25.99
N ASP A 169 20.23 -0.68 26.67
CA ASP A 169 21.50 -0.14 26.13
C ASP A 169 22.67 -1.12 26.26
N THR A 170 22.39 -2.36 26.68
CA THR A 170 23.42 -3.38 26.86
C THR A 170 23.07 -4.64 26.09
N LYS A 171 22.56 -5.67 26.76
CA LYS A 171 22.28 -6.98 26.17
C LYS A 171 21.24 -6.92 25.05
N CYS A 172 20.27 -6.01 25.17
CA CYS A 172 19.16 -5.91 24.21
C CYS A 172 19.54 -5.18 22.91
N GLU A 173 20.68 -4.49 22.85
CA GLU A 173 21.19 -3.80 21.66
C GLU A 173 21.91 -4.74 20.68
N ALA A 174 22.05 -6.03 21.03
CA ALA A 174 22.90 -6.94 20.27
C ALA A 174 22.59 -7.00 18.76
N PRO A 175 23.57 -6.77 17.87
CA PRO A 175 23.37 -6.80 16.43
C PRO A 175 23.06 -8.21 15.94
N ILE A 176 22.27 -8.31 14.86
CA ILE A 176 21.98 -9.60 14.23
C ILE A 176 23.28 -10.26 13.76
N ASN A 177 23.44 -11.56 14.06
CA ASN A 177 24.64 -12.33 13.76
C ASN A 177 25.96 -11.74 14.30
N GLY A 178 25.93 -10.89 15.34
CA GLY A 178 27.15 -10.28 15.89
C GLY A 178 27.67 -9.07 15.12
N GLY A 179 26.95 -8.63 14.08
CA GLY A 179 27.33 -7.50 13.22
C GLY A 179 28.58 -7.79 12.38
N LEU A 180 29.29 -6.74 11.97
CA LEU A 180 30.45 -6.86 11.06
C LEU A 180 31.70 -7.49 11.69
N GLN A 181 31.80 -7.57 13.02
CA GLN A 181 33.05 -7.92 13.72
C GLN A 181 33.05 -9.34 14.30
N TYR A 182 31.89 -9.95 14.48
CA TYR A 182 31.72 -11.23 15.15
C TYR A 182 30.85 -12.14 14.28
N ASP A 183 31.11 -13.45 14.33
CA ASP A 183 30.36 -14.43 13.55
C ASP A 183 28.96 -14.70 14.13
N THR A 184 28.79 -14.46 15.44
CA THR A 184 27.53 -14.70 16.16
C THR A 184 27.19 -13.59 17.15
N THR A 185 25.90 -13.45 17.45
CA THR A 185 25.39 -12.52 18.47
C THR A 185 25.98 -12.82 19.86
N ASP A 186 26.22 -14.10 20.15
CA ASP A 186 26.75 -14.54 21.45
C ASP A 186 28.23 -14.20 21.61
N ASP A 187 29.02 -14.28 20.54
CA ASP A 187 30.43 -13.85 20.56
C ASP A 187 30.55 -12.35 20.81
N TRP A 188 29.69 -11.55 20.16
CA TRP A 188 29.58 -10.11 20.42
C TRP A 188 29.19 -9.82 21.88
N CYS A 189 28.22 -10.59 22.41
CA CYS A 189 27.73 -10.47 23.77
C CYS A 189 28.81 -10.78 24.80
N LEU A 190 29.55 -11.88 24.59
CA LEU A 190 30.62 -12.32 25.47
C LEU A 190 31.78 -11.31 25.47
N ALA A 191 32.13 -10.78 24.30
CA ALA A 191 33.19 -9.79 24.17
C ALA A 191 32.83 -8.42 24.79
N SER A 192 31.57 -7.99 24.64
CA SER A 192 31.13 -6.66 25.09
C SER A 192 30.73 -6.62 26.56
N TYR A 193 30.07 -7.66 27.06
CA TYR A 193 29.41 -7.67 28.37
C TYR A 193 29.72 -8.90 29.23
N GLY A 194 30.49 -9.87 28.72
CA GLY A 194 30.77 -11.12 29.46
C GLY A 194 29.52 -11.99 29.68
N ALA A 195 28.52 -11.84 28.82
CA ALA A 195 27.24 -12.54 28.90
C ALA A 195 27.01 -13.41 27.65
N SER A 196 26.10 -14.38 27.74
CA SER A 196 25.77 -15.29 26.62
C SER A 196 24.27 -15.35 26.32
N ASP A 197 23.48 -14.48 26.94
CA ASP A 197 22.00 -14.45 26.85
C ASP A 197 21.49 -13.30 25.96
N CYS A 198 22.37 -12.56 25.26
CA CYS A 198 21.94 -11.41 24.45
C CYS A 198 20.98 -11.78 23.32
N SER A 199 21.18 -12.93 22.63
CA SER A 199 20.28 -13.34 21.54
C SER A 199 18.87 -13.58 22.06
N GLU A 200 18.72 -14.26 23.21
CA GLU A 200 17.43 -14.53 23.82
C GLU A 200 16.74 -13.23 24.29
N VAL A 201 17.48 -12.33 24.95
CA VAL A 201 16.96 -11.03 25.41
C VAL A 201 16.45 -10.20 24.22
N ARG A 202 17.23 -10.13 23.15
CA ARG A 202 16.87 -9.40 21.93
C ARG A 202 15.66 -10.02 21.25
N GLU A 203 15.68 -11.31 20.94
CA GLU A 203 14.59 -12.00 20.23
C GLU A 203 13.27 -11.89 20.99
N LYS A 204 13.30 -11.94 22.33
CA LYS A 204 12.13 -11.75 23.18
C LYS A 204 11.57 -10.33 23.07
N ALA A 205 12.43 -9.31 23.08
CA ALA A 205 12.02 -7.91 22.94
C ALA A 205 11.48 -7.62 21.53
N GLU A 206 12.20 -8.06 20.49
CA GLU A 206 11.77 -7.98 19.08
C GLU A 206 10.42 -8.67 18.88
N SER A 207 10.23 -9.90 19.37
CA SER A 207 8.98 -10.64 19.23
C SER A 207 7.78 -9.91 19.86
N ARG A 208 7.97 -9.30 21.04
CA ARG A 208 6.94 -8.47 21.67
C ARG A 208 6.60 -7.23 20.85
N PHE A 209 7.61 -6.55 20.33
CA PHE A 209 7.43 -5.39 19.46
C PHE A 209 6.72 -5.77 18.16
N LEU A 210 7.17 -6.81 17.47
CA LEU A 210 6.59 -7.33 16.23
C LEU A 210 5.15 -7.78 16.43
N LYS A 211 4.81 -8.39 17.57
CA LYS A 211 3.42 -8.73 17.90
C LYS A 211 2.53 -7.49 18.07
N LEU A 212 3.02 -6.45 18.75
CA LEU A 212 2.29 -5.18 18.88
C LEU A 212 2.12 -4.51 17.52
N MET A 213 3.21 -4.40 16.75
CA MET A 213 3.23 -3.77 15.44
C MET A 213 2.34 -4.53 14.45
N GLY A 214 2.42 -5.86 14.42
CA GLY A 214 1.55 -6.69 13.60
C GLY A 214 0.07 -6.53 13.96
N THR A 215 -0.26 -6.38 15.24
CA THR A 215 -1.63 -6.07 15.69
C THR A 215 -2.05 -4.68 15.22
N PHE A 216 -1.20 -3.67 15.39
CA PHE A 216 -1.45 -2.31 14.94
C PHE A 216 -1.66 -2.24 13.42
N MET A 217 -0.80 -2.89 12.63
CA MET A 217 -0.93 -2.99 11.18
C MET A 217 -2.24 -3.69 10.78
N ASN A 218 -2.57 -4.82 11.41
CA ASN A 218 -3.85 -5.50 11.17
C ASN A 218 -5.06 -4.59 11.40
N ILE A 219 -5.06 -3.79 12.47
CA ILE A 219 -6.11 -2.83 12.76
C ILE A 219 -6.16 -1.75 11.66
N ASN A 220 -5.02 -1.15 11.29
CA ASN A 220 -4.98 -0.11 10.26
C ASN A 220 -5.42 -0.61 8.88
N GLY A 221 -4.98 -1.81 8.48
CA GLY A 221 -5.42 -2.46 7.25
C GLY A 221 -6.92 -2.75 7.26
N THR A 222 -7.45 -3.27 8.38
CA THR A 222 -8.89 -3.53 8.54
C THR A 222 -9.71 -2.25 8.46
N VAL A 223 -9.28 -1.18 9.14
CA VAL A 223 -9.92 0.14 9.07
C VAL A 223 -9.90 0.67 7.64
N GLY A 224 -8.79 0.49 6.91
CA GLY A 224 -8.69 0.88 5.50
C GLY A 224 -9.69 0.14 4.60
N ILE A 225 -9.84 -1.18 4.78
CA ILE A 225 -10.82 -2.00 4.05
C ILE A 225 -12.26 -1.56 4.37
N ILE A 226 -12.58 -1.33 5.66
CA ILE A 226 -13.89 -0.83 6.08
C ILE A 226 -14.14 0.53 5.42
N ASN A 227 -13.16 1.42 5.44
CA ASN A 227 -13.29 2.75 4.85
C ASN A 227 -13.53 2.70 3.33
N MET A 228 -12.82 1.81 2.62
CA MET A 228 -13.05 1.54 1.20
C MET A 228 -14.50 1.06 0.95
N PHE A 229 -15.01 0.13 1.74
CA PHE A 229 -16.39 -0.34 1.62
C PHE A 229 -17.41 0.80 1.86
N LEU A 230 -17.18 1.62 2.88
CA LEU A 230 -18.02 2.79 3.16
C LEU A 230 -17.99 3.77 1.97
N LEU A 231 -16.83 4.07 1.39
CA LEU A 231 -16.74 4.93 0.20
C LEU A 231 -17.48 4.34 -1.01
N LEU A 232 -17.36 3.04 -1.27
CA LEU A 232 -18.10 2.36 -2.35
C LEU A 232 -19.62 2.47 -2.15
N MET A 233 -20.09 2.30 -0.91
CA MET A 233 -21.50 2.50 -0.56
C MET A 233 -21.94 3.96 -0.76
N SER A 234 -21.11 4.92 -0.36
CA SER A 234 -21.37 6.36 -0.61
C SER A 234 -21.46 6.66 -2.10
N LEU A 235 -20.53 6.15 -2.91
CA LEU A 235 -20.54 6.33 -4.36
C LEU A 235 -21.83 5.77 -4.97
N LYS A 236 -22.30 4.59 -4.51
CA LYS A 236 -23.56 4.03 -4.99
C LYS A 236 -24.78 4.87 -4.62
N LEU A 237 -24.80 5.44 -3.42
CA LEU A 237 -25.87 6.38 -3.02
C LEU A 237 -25.83 7.67 -3.86
N VAL A 238 -24.63 8.16 -4.18
CA VAL A 238 -24.44 9.33 -5.05
C VAL A 238 -24.90 9.03 -6.48
N GLU A 239 -24.54 7.88 -7.05
CA GLU A 239 -25.01 7.43 -8.37
C GLU A 239 -26.54 7.32 -8.43
N ARG A 240 -27.18 6.89 -7.34
CA ARG A 240 -28.65 6.82 -7.25
C ARG A 240 -29.30 8.20 -7.15
N THR A 241 -28.63 9.15 -6.50
CA THR A 241 -29.16 10.51 -6.26
C THR A 241 -28.95 11.41 -7.47
N LEU A 242 -27.83 11.27 -8.17
CA LEU A 242 -27.50 12.04 -9.36
C LEU A 242 -28.22 11.45 -10.58
N THR A 243 -28.80 12.32 -11.41
CA THR A 243 -29.38 11.88 -12.68
C THR A 243 -28.28 11.42 -13.63
N LEU A 244 -28.46 10.25 -14.24
CA LEU A 244 -27.57 9.65 -15.24
C LEU A 244 -27.05 10.67 -16.30
N PRO A 245 -27.89 11.54 -16.90
CA PRO A 245 -27.42 12.49 -17.92
C PRO A 245 -26.38 13.50 -17.42
N VAL A 246 -26.50 13.97 -16.17
CA VAL A 246 -25.55 14.95 -15.60
C VAL A 246 -24.19 14.30 -15.39
N ILE A 247 -24.18 13.07 -14.86
CA ILE A 247 -22.94 12.31 -14.68
C ILE A 247 -22.29 12.09 -16.05
N MET A 248 -23.05 11.59 -17.02
CA MET A 248 -22.52 11.17 -18.31
C MET A 248 -21.87 12.27 -19.14
N SER A 249 -22.37 13.51 -19.06
CA SER A 249 -21.73 14.64 -19.77
C SER A 249 -20.32 14.94 -19.27
N SER A 250 -20.03 14.66 -18.00
CA SER A 250 -18.71 14.89 -17.38
C SER A 250 -17.89 13.61 -17.24
N MET A 251 -18.52 12.43 -17.37
CA MET A 251 -17.93 11.15 -16.98
C MET A 251 -16.73 10.77 -17.82
N LEU A 252 -16.83 10.94 -19.14
CA LEU A 252 -15.75 10.53 -20.03
C LEU A 252 -14.55 11.48 -19.96
N ASP A 253 -14.76 12.78 -19.82
CA ASP A 253 -13.65 13.73 -19.67
C ASP A 253 -12.93 13.51 -18.32
N ALA A 254 -13.69 13.46 -17.22
CA ALA A 254 -13.13 13.26 -15.90
C ALA A 254 -12.42 11.90 -15.75
N ILE A 255 -12.97 10.81 -16.30
CA ILE A 255 -12.31 9.50 -16.20
C ILE A 255 -11.01 9.46 -17.00
N ASN A 256 -10.91 10.17 -18.13
CA ASN A 256 -9.65 10.25 -18.87
C ASN A 256 -8.59 11.04 -18.10
N TRP A 257 -8.95 12.12 -17.40
CA TRP A 257 -8.01 12.77 -16.48
C TRP A 257 -7.59 11.87 -15.32
N LEU A 258 -8.51 11.04 -14.81
CA LEU A 258 -8.18 10.05 -13.78
C LEU A 258 -7.22 8.96 -14.26
N LEU A 259 -7.18 8.67 -15.57
CA LEU A 259 -6.22 7.71 -16.13
C LEU A 259 -4.76 8.19 -16.03
N LEU A 260 -4.49 9.46 -15.68
CA LEU A 260 -3.11 9.91 -15.38
C LEU A 260 -2.50 9.14 -14.20
N VAL A 261 -3.31 8.80 -13.19
CA VAL A 261 -2.83 8.05 -12.01
C VAL A 261 -2.30 6.67 -12.39
N PRO A 262 -3.07 5.80 -13.08
CA PRO A 262 -2.54 4.49 -13.51
C PRO A 262 -1.44 4.59 -14.55
N VAL A 263 -1.41 5.63 -15.41
CA VAL A 263 -0.25 5.89 -16.30
C VAL A 263 1.02 6.09 -15.46
N ALA A 264 0.96 6.99 -14.48
CA ALA A 264 2.10 7.26 -13.60
C ALA A 264 2.53 6.00 -12.84
N PHE A 265 1.58 5.25 -12.27
CA PHE A 265 1.92 4.02 -11.53
C PHE A 265 2.53 2.93 -12.42
N CYS A 266 2.00 2.70 -13.62
CA CYS A 266 2.59 1.73 -14.55
C CYS A 266 4.00 2.14 -14.98
N ILE A 267 4.24 3.42 -15.29
CA ILE A 267 5.57 3.91 -15.66
C ILE A 267 6.55 3.82 -14.48
N MET A 268 6.14 4.24 -13.28
CA MET A 268 6.99 4.13 -12.08
C MET A 268 7.34 2.68 -11.76
N THR A 269 6.39 1.74 -11.91
CA THR A 269 6.65 0.31 -11.72
C THR A 269 7.62 -0.24 -12.78
N GLY A 270 7.50 0.22 -14.03
CA GLY A 270 8.47 -0.12 -15.08
C GLY A 270 9.88 0.42 -14.79
N LEU A 271 9.98 1.67 -14.31
CA LEU A 271 11.25 2.27 -13.89
C LEU A 271 11.85 1.54 -12.69
N PHE A 272 11.01 1.17 -11.71
CA PHE A 272 11.40 0.37 -10.56
C PHE A 272 12.04 -0.96 -11.01
N PHE A 273 11.40 -1.71 -11.91
CA PHE A 273 12.00 -2.93 -12.47
C PHE A 273 13.25 -2.68 -13.31
N THR A 274 13.42 -1.48 -13.86
CA THR A 274 14.66 -1.11 -14.58
C THR A 274 15.83 -0.95 -13.61
N GLN A 275 15.59 -0.29 -12.46
CA GLN A 275 16.62 -0.14 -11.42
C GLN A 275 17.06 -1.49 -10.86
N HIS A 276 16.15 -2.47 -10.87
CA HIS A 276 16.35 -3.83 -10.37
C HIS A 276 16.78 -4.84 -11.44
N GLU A 277 17.26 -4.38 -12.61
CA GLU A 277 17.72 -5.27 -13.69
C GLU A 277 18.90 -6.18 -13.26
N GLN A 278 19.62 -5.80 -12.20
CA GLN A 278 20.67 -6.60 -11.58
C GLN A 278 20.18 -7.85 -10.87
N LEU A 279 18.88 -7.97 -10.55
CA LEU A 279 18.32 -9.19 -9.98
C LEU A 279 18.46 -10.42 -10.90
N GLN A 280 18.97 -10.26 -12.14
CA GLN A 280 19.07 -11.31 -13.17
C GLN A 280 17.76 -12.08 -13.35
N VAL A 281 16.66 -11.44 -12.98
CA VAL A 281 15.33 -11.93 -13.19
C VAL A 281 15.16 -11.94 -14.70
N GLU A 282 15.04 -13.11 -15.31
CA GLU A 282 14.83 -13.31 -16.75
C GLU A 282 13.55 -12.58 -17.28
N ASP A 283 12.80 -11.92 -16.40
CA ASP A 283 11.57 -11.20 -16.67
C ASP A 283 11.77 -9.75 -17.16
N ALA A 284 12.80 -9.51 -17.97
CA ALA A 284 12.94 -8.26 -18.73
C ALA A 284 11.66 -7.92 -19.53
N TRP A 285 10.86 -8.93 -19.87
CA TRP A 285 9.56 -8.77 -20.51
C TRP A 285 8.49 -8.14 -19.59
N LEU A 286 8.54 -8.36 -18.27
CA LEU A 286 7.57 -7.78 -17.32
C LEU A 286 7.75 -6.26 -17.21
N LYS A 287 9.00 -5.79 -17.14
CA LYS A 287 9.35 -4.36 -17.28
C LYS A 287 8.74 -3.75 -18.54
N ASN A 288 8.98 -4.40 -19.68
CA ASN A 288 8.45 -3.94 -20.97
C ASN A 288 6.91 -3.94 -21.01
N LEU A 289 6.27 -4.88 -20.31
CA LEU A 289 4.81 -4.94 -20.21
C LEU A 289 4.23 -3.76 -19.45
N PHE A 290 4.85 -3.35 -18.33
CA PHE A 290 4.43 -2.16 -17.58
C PHE A 290 4.66 -0.87 -18.38
N PHE A 291 5.78 -0.74 -19.09
CA PHE A 291 6.02 0.41 -19.98
C PHE A 291 5.03 0.44 -21.15
N ALA A 292 4.77 -0.71 -21.79
CA ALA A 292 3.80 -0.82 -22.87
C ALA A 292 2.38 -0.49 -22.38
N GLY A 293 2.00 -0.96 -21.19
CA GLY A 293 0.73 -0.63 -20.55
C GLY A 293 0.59 0.85 -20.22
N GLY A 294 1.60 1.44 -19.58
CA GLY A 294 1.63 2.88 -19.26
C GLY A 294 1.60 3.78 -20.51
N GLY A 295 2.42 3.45 -21.51
CA GLY A 295 2.46 4.17 -22.79
C GLY A 295 1.14 4.06 -23.57
N SER A 296 0.54 2.86 -23.60
CA SER A 296 -0.76 2.65 -24.26
C SER A 296 -1.89 3.41 -23.55
N LEU A 297 -1.92 3.40 -22.21
CA LEU A 297 -2.86 4.19 -21.42
C LEU A 297 -2.69 5.70 -21.68
N PHE A 298 -1.45 6.19 -21.81
CA PHE A 298 -1.20 7.60 -22.10
C PHE A 298 -1.70 8.01 -23.50
N CYS A 299 -1.43 7.21 -24.53
CA CYS A 299 -1.97 7.44 -25.88
C CYS A 299 -3.51 7.43 -25.87
N LEU A 300 -4.11 6.47 -25.17
CA LEU A 300 -5.56 6.37 -25.07
C LEU A 300 -6.18 7.51 -24.26
N LEU A 301 -5.49 8.02 -23.24
CA LEU A 301 -5.90 9.21 -22.51
C LEU A 301 -6.04 10.40 -23.45
N CYS A 302 -5.06 10.66 -24.32
CA CYS A 302 -5.12 11.73 -25.31
C CYS A 302 -6.31 11.55 -26.28
N ILE A 303 -6.49 10.34 -26.79
CA ILE A 303 -7.62 10.00 -27.68
C ILE A 303 -8.96 10.15 -26.94
N GLY A 304 -9.03 9.75 -25.67
CA GLY A 304 -10.22 9.80 -24.84
C GLY A 304 -10.64 11.25 -24.55
N ILE A 305 -9.69 12.13 -24.24
CA ILE A 305 -9.95 13.58 -24.09
C ILE A 305 -10.52 14.14 -25.39
N PHE A 306 -9.90 13.83 -26.53
CA PHE A 306 -10.39 14.27 -27.85
C PHE A 306 -11.80 13.71 -28.15
N ALA A 307 -12.00 12.41 -27.97
CA ALA A 307 -13.27 11.72 -28.21
C ALA A 307 -14.40 12.25 -27.33
N SER A 308 -14.09 12.65 -26.08
CA SER A 308 -15.06 13.21 -25.15
C SER A 308 -15.59 14.58 -25.59
N ARG A 309 -14.75 15.38 -26.27
CA ARG A 309 -15.11 16.72 -26.75
C ARG A 309 -15.88 16.66 -28.06
N GLU A 310 -15.35 15.93 -29.04
CA GLU A 310 -15.94 15.86 -30.39
C GLU A 310 -17.15 14.92 -30.48
N LYS A 311 -17.30 13.98 -29.52
CA LYS A 311 -18.40 13.01 -29.43
C LYS A 311 -18.61 12.20 -30.73
N LEU A 312 -17.55 12.03 -31.52
CA LEU A 312 -17.58 11.25 -32.75
C LEU A 312 -17.70 9.76 -32.43
N ARG A 313 -18.79 9.12 -32.88
CA ARG A 313 -19.08 7.71 -32.60
C ARG A 313 -17.97 6.76 -33.05
N GLY A 314 -17.35 7.01 -34.20
CA GLY A 314 -16.25 6.19 -34.72
C GLY A 314 -15.04 6.23 -33.78
N VAL A 315 -14.64 7.41 -33.34
CA VAL A 315 -13.51 7.61 -32.42
C VAL A 315 -13.80 6.98 -31.05
N LEU A 316 -15.01 7.15 -30.50
CA LEU A 316 -15.41 6.51 -29.25
C LEU A 316 -15.37 4.98 -29.33
N THR A 317 -15.84 4.41 -30.44
CA THR A 317 -15.83 2.95 -30.67
C THR A 317 -14.39 2.43 -30.77
N PHE A 318 -13.52 3.14 -31.49
CA PHE A 318 -12.09 2.84 -31.57
C PHE A 318 -11.43 2.89 -30.19
N TYR A 319 -11.64 3.99 -29.44
CA TYR A 319 -11.15 4.16 -28.07
C TYR A 319 -11.61 3.02 -27.14
N ALA A 320 -12.90 2.65 -27.17
CA ALA A 320 -13.42 1.55 -26.35
C ALA A 320 -12.79 0.19 -26.72
N GLY A 321 -12.56 -0.06 -28.00
CA GLY A 321 -11.86 -1.25 -28.50
C GLY A 321 -10.43 -1.31 -27.98
N CYS A 322 -9.65 -0.25 -28.18
CA CYS A 322 -8.26 -0.18 -27.71
C CYS A 322 -8.15 -0.24 -26.18
N MET A 323 -9.03 0.43 -25.44
CA MET A 323 -9.06 0.33 -23.97
C MET A 323 -9.35 -1.09 -23.49
N SER A 324 -10.20 -1.84 -24.21
CA SER A 324 -10.45 -3.25 -23.89
C SER A 324 -9.19 -4.13 -24.07
N ILE A 325 -8.37 -3.84 -25.09
CA ILE A 325 -7.07 -4.50 -25.28
C ILE A 325 -6.12 -4.17 -24.12
N VAL A 326 -6.07 -2.91 -23.70
CA VAL A 326 -5.24 -2.49 -22.56
C VAL A 326 -5.71 -3.13 -21.25
N VAL A 327 -7.01 -3.33 -21.05
CA VAL A 327 -7.55 -4.10 -19.90
C VAL A 327 -6.99 -5.52 -19.90
N ILE A 328 -6.95 -6.19 -21.05
CA ILE A 328 -6.38 -7.55 -21.17
C ILE A 328 -4.88 -7.52 -20.86
N LEU A 329 -4.15 -6.54 -21.41
CA LEU A 329 -2.71 -6.37 -21.19
C LEU A 329 -2.37 -6.18 -19.69
N LEU A 330 -3.10 -5.29 -19.01
CA LEU A 330 -2.94 -5.04 -17.57
C LEU A 330 -3.40 -6.21 -16.72
N GLY A 331 -4.46 -6.92 -17.15
CA GLY A 331 -4.89 -8.16 -16.52
C GLY A 331 -3.83 -9.25 -16.59
N PHE A 332 -3.15 -9.38 -17.74
CA PHE A 332 -2.02 -10.28 -17.91
C PHE A 332 -0.84 -9.88 -17.02
N ALA A 333 -0.48 -8.59 -16.98
CA ALA A 333 0.57 -8.06 -16.09
C ALA A 333 0.27 -8.32 -14.60
N CYS A 334 -0.98 -8.14 -14.20
CA CYS A 334 -1.45 -8.44 -12.85
C CYS A 334 -1.29 -9.92 -12.52
N ALA A 335 -1.80 -10.80 -13.39
CA ALA A 335 -1.75 -12.25 -13.18
C ALA A 335 -0.29 -12.75 -13.14
N SER A 336 0.56 -12.32 -14.06
CA SER A 336 1.97 -12.71 -14.09
C SER A 336 2.70 -12.27 -12.84
N SER A 337 2.50 -11.02 -12.39
CA SER A 337 3.17 -10.51 -11.18
C SER A 337 2.81 -11.33 -9.93
N PHE A 338 1.53 -11.72 -9.76
CA PHE A 338 1.14 -12.58 -8.65
C PHE A 338 1.65 -14.02 -8.78
N ILE A 339 1.70 -14.57 -10.00
CA ILE A 339 2.29 -15.89 -10.25
C ILE A 339 3.77 -15.89 -9.90
N PHE A 340 4.53 -14.85 -10.28
CA PHE A 340 5.94 -14.72 -9.92
C PHE A 340 6.15 -14.55 -8.42
N ALA A 341 5.32 -13.72 -7.76
CA ALA A 341 5.36 -13.60 -6.31
C ALA A 341 5.18 -14.98 -5.63
N TRP A 342 4.22 -15.79 -6.10
CA TRP A 342 3.98 -17.12 -5.54
C TRP A 342 5.08 -18.14 -5.86
N GLN A 343 5.66 -18.07 -7.06
CA GLN A 343 6.63 -19.05 -7.56
C GLN A 343 8.08 -18.63 -7.36
N ILE A 344 8.34 -17.52 -6.66
CA ILE A 344 9.67 -16.93 -6.48
C ILE A 344 10.70 -17.96 -5.98
N GLY A 345 10.32 -18.79 -4.99
CA GLY A 345 11.21 -19.79 -4.40
C GLY A 345 11.54 -20.96 -5.35
N GLN A 346 10.65 -21.26 -6.31
CA GLN A 346 10.82 -22.35 -7.27
C GLN A 346 11.52 -21.90 -8.56
N ILE A 347 11.12 -20.75 -9.11
CA ILE A 347 11.61 -20.23 -10.40
C ILE A 347 13.03 -19.72 -10.25
N TYR A 348 13.27 -18.83 -9.29
CA TYR A 348 14.58 -18.17 -9.18
C TYR A 348 15.62 -19.05 -8.53
N GLY A 349 15.21 -20.19 -7.96
CA GLY A 349 16.09 -21.28 -7.53
C GLY A 349 17.43 -20.74 -7.03
N ILE A 350 17.38 -19.82 -6.05
CA ILE A 350 18.54 -19.09 -5.51
C ILE A 350 19.47 -20.11 -4.85
N LYS A 351 20.16 -20.91 -5.65
CA LYS A 351 20.82 -22.15 -5.21
C LYS A 351 22.14 -21.86 -4.52
N GLY A 352 22.66 -20.64 -4.61
CA GLY A 352 23.85 -20.19 -3.92
C GLY A 352 23.60 -18.90 -3.16
N ASP A 353 24.17 -18.81 -1.96
CA ASP A 353 24.07 -17.65 -1.07
C ASP A 353 24.72 -16.39 -1.67
N GLY A 354 25.66 -16.55 -2.63
CA GLY A 354 26.25 -15.42 -3.35
C GLY A 354 25.23 -14.54 -4.12
N LEU A 355 24.17 -15.13 -4.70
CA LEU A 355 23.16 -14.33 -5.39
C LEU A 355 22.33 -13.49 -4.41
N VAL A 356 22.12 -13.98 -3.18
CA VAL A 356 21.42 -13.26 -2.11
C VAL A 356 22.17 -11.99 -1.75
N GLY A 357 23.49 -12.09 -1.55
CA GLY A 357 24.36 -10.95 -1.27
C GLY A 357 24.32 -9.91 -2.38
N LYS A 358 24.40 -10.33 -3.65
CA LYS A 358 24.32 -9.42 -4.79
C LYS A 358 22.98 -8.69 -4.88
N VAL A 359 21.87 -9.39 -4.68
CA VAL A 359 20.53 -8.77 -4.71
C VAL A 359 20.36 -7.78 -3.57
N ALA A 360 20.73 -8.17 -2.34
CA ALA A 360 20.67 -7.30 -1.17
C ALA A 360 21.50 -6.02 -1.38
N CYS A 361 22.70 -6.18 -1.92
CA CYS A 361 23.62 -5.10 -2.24
C CYS A 361 23.10 -4.16 -3.34
N SER A 362 22.55 -4.71 -4.44
CA SER A 362 21.94 -3.91 -5.52
C SER A 362 20.73 -3.09 -5.04
N SER A 363 19.99 -3.65 -4.07
CA SER A 363 18.83 -3.01 -3.46
C SER A 363 19.22 -2.04 -2.33
N GLN A 364 20.53 -1.83 -2.12
CA GLN A 364 21.10 -0.99 -1.07
C GLN A 364 20.51 -1.32 0.31
N LEU A 365 20.35 -2.62 0.59
CA LEU A 365 19.89 -3.06 1.90
C LEU A 365 20.95 -2.75 2.96
N TYR A 366 20.47 -2.51 4.18
CA TYR A 366 21.32 -2.20 5.33
C TYR A 366 22.23 -3.38 5.68
N GLY A 367 23.42 -3.15 6.23
CA GLY A 367 24.34 -4.24 6.61
C GLY A 367 25.20 -4.78 5.45
N CYS A 368 24.98 -4.31 4.22
CA CYS A 368 25.82 -4.64 3.08
C CYS A 368 27.10 -3.78 3.05
N CYS A 369 28.27 -4.41 2.86
CA CYS A 369 29.52 -3.70 2.57
C CYS A 369 29.89 -3.79 1.10
N CYS A 370 30.66 -2.80 0.64
CA CYS A 370 31.61 -2.99 -0.45
C CYS A 370 30.94 -3.25 -1.82
N CYS A 371 29.68 -2.80 -1.96
CA CYS A 371 28.84 -2.96 -3.15
C CYS A 371 29.41 -2.38 -4.45
N GLU A 372 30.31 -1.41 -4.36
CA GLU A 372 30.94 -0.79 -5.53
C GLU A 372 32.06 -1.65 -6.14
N ASN A 373 32.59 -2.61 -5.38
CA ASN A 373 33.76 -3.40 -5.77
C ASN A 373 33.38 -4.80 -6.28
N GLU A 374 32.37 -4.88 -7.14
CA GLU A 374 31.93 -6.14 -7.78
C GLU A 374 33.15 -6.84 -8.42
N GLY A 375 33.55 -8.00 -7.87
CA GLY A 375 34.63 -8.83 -8.37
C GLY A 375 35.88 -8.93 -7.49
N THR A 376 35.99 -8.18 -6.39
CA THR A 376 37.13 -8.30 -5.45
C THR A 376 36.79 -9.08 -4.17
N VAL A 377 35.54 -8.96 -3.70
CA VAL A 377 35.02 -9.65 -2.52
C VAL A 377 34.18 -10.83 -2.99
N LYS A 378 34.22 -11.95 -2.27
CA LYS A 378 33.37 -13.10 -2.59
C LYS A 378 31.90 -12.71 -2.40
N ASP A 379 31.01 -13.15 -3.28
CA ASP A 379 29.60 -12.76 -3.24
C ASP A 379 28.90 -13.10 -1.89
N GLU A 380 29.37 -14.15 -1.21
CA GLU A 380 28.88 -14.59 0.11
C GLU A 380 29.23 -13.60 1.25
N GLU A 381 30.23 -12.74 1.06
CA GLU A 381 30.73 -11.80 2.08
C GLU A 381 30.13 -10.38 1.92
N LEU A 382 29.38 -10.11 0.84
CA LEU A 382 28.82 -8.76 0.57
C LEU A 382 27.77 -8.33 1.61
N CYS A 383 26.87 -9.24 2.00
CA CYS A 383 25.77 -8.98 2.93
C CYS A 383 25.46 -10.22 3.78
N PRO A 384 26.35 -10.62 4.70
CA PRO A 384 26.20 -11.86 5.48
C PRO A 384 25.02 -11.82 6.45
N GLU A 385 24.52 -10.63 6.79
CA GLU A 385 23.40 -10.45 7.71
C GLU A 385 22.07 -10.94 7.09
N TRP A 386 21.88 -10.81 5.78
CA TRP A 386 20.61 -11.11 5.13
C TRP A 386 20.44 -12.58 4.82
N SER A 387 19.39 -13.17 5.38
CA SER A 387 19.03 -14.54 5.05
C SER A 387 18.37 -14.62 3.66
N ARG A 388 18.55 -15.76 3.00
CA ARG A 388 17.87 -16.07 1.73
C ARG A 388 16.35 -15.91 1.82
N GLN A 389 15.75 -16.29 2.96
CA GLN A 389 14.29 -16.22 3.15
C GLN A 389 13.81 -14.76 3.19
N GLU A 390 14.53 -13.88 3.88
CA GLU A 390 14.18 -12.45 3.94
C GLU A 390 14.24 -11.80 2.57
N ILE A 391 15.29 -12.06 1.78
CA ILE A 391 15.40 -11.54 0.41
C ILE A 391 14.26 -12.06 -0.46
N ILE A 392 13.91 -13.34 -0.34
CA ILE A 392 12.74 -13.90 -1.04
C ILE A 392 11.46 -13.14 -0.68
N HIS A 393 11.23 -12.83 0.60
CA HIS A 393 10.05 -12.09 1.05
C HIS A 393 10.03 -10.63 0.56
N VAL A 394 11.19 -9.97 0.48
CA VAL A 394 11.30 -8.62 -0.09
C VAL A 394 10.90 -8.64 -1.57
N ILE A 395 11.48 -9.54 -2.36
CA ILE A 395 11.18 -9.62 -3.79
C ILE A 395 9.72 -10.05 -4.02
N GLU A 396 9.20 -10.98 -3.21
CA GLU A 396 7.79 -11.37 -3.22
C GLU A 396 6.87 -10.15 -3.01
N ALA A 397 7.18 -9.31 -2.02
CA ALA A 397 6.42 -8.11 -1.72
C ALA A 397 6.43 -7.10 -2.88
N ASP A 398 7.57 -6.94 -3.56
CA ASP A 398 7.70 -6.07 -4.74
C ASP A 398 6.84 -6.54 -5.92
N PHE A 399 6.86 -7.85 -6.22
CA PHE A 399 6.00 -8.42 -7.26
C PHE A 399 4.52 -8.33 -6.91
N LYS A 400 4.14 -8.55 -5.65
CA LYS A 400 2.76 -8.34 -5.20
C LYS A 400 2.35 -6.88 -5.37
N LEU A 401 3.21 -5.93 -5.01
CA LEU A 401 2.94 -4.50 -5.17
C LEU A 401 2.74 -4.14 -6.65
N ALA A 402 3.61 -4.64 -7.54
CA ALA A 402 3.45 -4.47 -8.98
C ALA A 402 2.13 -5.07 -9.50
N GLY A 403 1.76 -6.26 -9.02
CA GLY A 403 0.49 -6.91 -9.32
C GLY A 403 -0.72 -6.08 -8.88
N LEU A 404 -0.67 -5.49 -7.68
CA LEU A 404 -1.73 -4.61 -7.17
C LEU A 404 -1.84 -3.31 -7.97
N VAL A 405 -0.71 -2.73 -8.38
CA VAL A 405 -0.69 -1.56 -9.27
C VAL A 405 -1.37 -1.90 -10.61
N ALA A 406 -1.00 -3.02 -11.23
CA ALA A 406 -1.63 -3.47 -12.46
C ALA A 406 -3.13 -3.73 -12.29
N ALA A 407 -3.56 -4.33 -11.17
CA ALA A 407 -4.96 -4.55 -10.83
C ALA A 407 -5.75 -3.24 -10.76
N ILE A 408 -5.20 -2.22 -10.09
CA ILE A 408 -5.82 -0.90 -10.00
C ILE A 408 -5.93 -0.24 -11.37
N SER A 409 -4.84 -0.25 -12.14
CA SER A 409 -4.83 0.30 -13.50
C SER A 409 -5.87 -0.40 -14.38
N CYS A 410 -6.01 -1.71 -14.24
CA CYS A 410 -7.04 -2.50 -14.91
C CYS A 410 -8.46 -2.07 -14.49
N LEU A 411 -8.72 -1.85 -13.20
CA LEU A 411 -10.02 -1.38 -12.71
C LEU A 411 -10.39 0.01 -13.27
N PHE A 412 -9.43 0.94 -13.33
CA PHE A 412 -9.64 2.24 -13.96
C PHE A 412 -9.95 2.09 -15.46
N ALA A 413 -9.20 1.25 -16.17
CA ALA A 413 -9.42 1.01 -17.58
C ALA A 413 -10.79 0.36 -17.85
N ILE A 414 -11.24 -0.59 -17.02
CA ILE A 414 -12.59 -1.19 -17.10
C ILE A 414 -13.66 -0.10 -16.91
N ARG A 415 -13.48 0.80 -15.94
CA ARG A 415 -14.42 1.90 -15.69
C ARG A 415 -14.47 2.87 -16.88
N ALA A 416 -13.33 3.20 -17.49
CA ALA A 416 -13.25 4.04 -18.67
C ALA A 416 -13.92 3.39 -19.89
N THR A 417 -13.68 2.10 -20.12
CA THR A 417 -14.35 1.32 -21.16
C THR A 417 -15.86 1.30 -20.96
N ARG A 418 -16.33 1.04 -19.73
CA ARG A 418 -17.75 1.09 -19.39
C ARG A 418 -18.33 2.49 -19.63
N ALA A 419 -17.62 3.54 -19.22
CA ALA A 419 -18.05 4.92 -19.43
C ALA A 419 -18.27 5.24 -20.91
N CYS A 420 -17.31 4.84 -21.75
CA CYS A 420 -17.38 5.01 -23.19
C CYS A 420 -18.57 4.23 -23.80
N TRP A 421 -18.77 2.96 -23.42
CA TRP A 421 -19.88 2.15 -23.93
C TRP A 421 -21.25 2.74 -23.62
N ILE A 422 -21.46 3.24 -22.39
CA ILE A 422 -22.72 3.89 -22.02
C ILE A 422 -22.90 5.16 -22.87
N LEU A 423 -21.85 5.95 -23.10
CA LEU A 423 -21.92 7.14 -23.95
C LEU A 423 -22.27 6.79 -25.41
N ILE A 424 -21.64 5.75 -25.98
CA ILE A 424 -21.94 5.26 -27.33
C ILE A 424 -23.41 4.83 -27.43
N HIS A 425 -23.93 4.10 -26.43
CA HIS A 425 -25.32 3.67 -26.40
C HIS A 425 -26.25 4.87 -26.43
N ASN A 426 -26.04 5.86 -25.55
CA ASN A 426 -26.91 7.02 -25.48
C ASN A 426 -26.85 7.88 -26.75
N LEU A 427 -25.67 8.04 -27.37
CA LEU A 427 -25.54 8.76 -28.65
C LEU A 427 -26.28 8.07 -29.81
N ARG A 428 -26.61 6.78 -29.70
CA ARG A 428 -27.43 6.07 -30.70
C ARG A 428 -28.85 6.62 -30.74
N ASP A 429 -29.39 6.99 -29.58
CA ASP A 429 -30.78 7.41 -29.42
C ASP A 429 -30.98 8.89 -29.81
N TYR A 430 -29.92 9.71 -29.81
CA TYR A 430 -29.99 11.12 -30.20
C TYR A 430 -30.08 11.36 -31.72
N LYS A 431 -29.95 10.33 -32.56
CA LYS A 431 -30.00 10.48 -34.03
C LYS A 431 -31.39 10.80 -34.61
N CYS A 432 -32.43 10.95 -33.80
CA CYS A 432 -33.80 11.20 -34.28
C CYS A 432 -34.24 12.68 -34.34
N VAL A 433 -33.39 13.67 -34.02
CA VAL A 433 -33.86 15.08 -33.89
C VAL A 433 -33.11 16.09 -34.78
N TYR A 434 -32.01 15.71 -35.44
CA TYR A 434 -31.23 16.62 -36.30
C TYR A 434 -30.82 15.99 -37.63
N ILE A 435 -31.81 15.52 -38.40
CA ILE A 435 -31.70 15.42 -39.86
C ILE A 435 -32.79 16.30 -40.45
#